data_AF-E4UCR8-F1
#
_entry.id   AF-E4UCR8-F1
#
_cell.length_a   1.000
_cell.length_b   1.000
_cell.length_c   1.000
_cell.angle_alpha   90.00
_cell.angle_beta   90.00
_cell.angle_gamma   90.00
#
_symmetry.space_group_name_H-M   'P 1'
#
loop_
_entity.id
_entity.type
_entity.pdbx_description
1 polymer ?
#
loop_
_entity_poly.entity_id
_entity_poly.type
_entity_poly.pdbx_seq_one_letter_code
_entity_poly.pdbx_strand_id
1 'polypeptide(L)'
;MKNGMKIATFYPIQSEVNVKIFIEKIRNKGCSFCLPAIKGNKMIFRQYDDPKYLVKEKFGILSPPRHAQEINPDLILMPLVAFDSHGNRIGYGKGYYDHAIANARLEGKNPYLVGIAFDVQETSYIKVESTDIRLHAILTESRFDQFN
;
A
#
# COMPACT_ATOMS: atom_id res chain seq x y z
N MET A 1 -14.38 -4.31 8.65
CA MET A 1 -13.85 -2.92 8.60
C MET A 1 -14.53 -2.10 9.66
N LYS A 2 -13.78 -1.33 10.45
CA LYS A 2 -14.34 -0.43 11.47
C LYS A 2 -14.67 0.92 10.84
N ASN A 3 -15.75 1.57 11.28
CA ASN A 3 -16.08 2.92 10.86
C ASN A 3 -14.93 3.89 11.22
N GLY A 4 -14.61 4.83 10.33
CA GLY A 4 -13.53 5.81 10.52
C GLY A 4 -12.11 5.33 10.20
N MET A 5 -11.94 4.08 9.76
CA MET A 5 -10.63 3.54 9.39
C MET A 5 -10.04 4.24 8.16
N LYS A 6 -8.75 4.60 8.21
CA LYS A 6 -7.98 5.18 7.11
C LYS A 6 -7.17 4.10 6.41
N ILE A 7 -7.45 3.88 5.13
CA ILE A 7 -6.86 2.80 4.35
C ILE A 7 -6.00 3.42 3.25
N ALA A 8 -4.70 3.17 3.30
CA ALA A 8 -3.83 3.40 2.16
C ALA A 8 -3.99 2.26 1.17
N THR A 9 -4.29 2.59 -0.08
CA THR A 9 -4.24 1.66 -1.21
C THR A 9 -3.24 2.18 -2.23
N PHE A 10 -3.15 1.50 -3.36
CA PHE A 10 -2.38 1.95 -4.51
C PHE A 10 -3.32 2.18 -5.70
N TYR A 11 -2.88 2.98 -6.67
CA TYR A 11 -3.54 3.07 -7.95
C TYR A 11 -2.81 2.13 -8.91
N PRO A 12 -3.45 1.03 -9.35
CA PRO A 12 -2.74 -0.07 -9.99
C PRO A 12 -2.03 0.40 -11.27
N ILE A 13 -0.77 -0.01 -11.39
CA ILE A 13 0.06 0.15 -12.59
C ILE A 13 0.43 -1.22 -13.17
N GLN A 14 0.74 -1.26 -14.46
CA GLN A 14 1.19 -2.48 -15.15
C GLN A 14 0.22 -3.66 -14.92
N SER A 15 0.73 -4.76 -14.38
CA SER A 15 -0.01 -6.00 -14.10
C SER A 15 -0.35 -6.17 -12.62
N GLU A 16 -0.38 -5.09 -11.84
CA GLU A 16 -0.81 -5.13 -10.44
C GLU A 16 -2.30 -5.49 -10.32
N VAL A 17 -2.67 -6.09 -9.18
CA VAL A 17 -4.07 -6.41 -8.85
C VAL A 17 -4.94 -5.15 -8.90
N ASN A 18 -6.07 -5.21 -9.60
CA ASN A 18 -6.99 -4.09 -9.70
C ASN A 18 -7.82 -3.91 -8.41
N VAL A 19 -7.32 -3.08 -7.50
CA VAL A 19 -8.00 -2.76 -6.22
C VAL A 19 -9.10 -1.70 -6.34
N LYS A 20 -9.37 -1.11 -7.52
CA LYS A 20 -10.33 0.00 -7.65
C LYS A 20 -11.76 -0.41 -7.29
N ILE A 21 -12.17 -1.61 -7.70
CA ILE A 21 -13.50 -2.18 -7.39
C ILE A 21 -13.67 -2.34 -5.87
N PHE A 22 -12.59 -2.70 -5.15
CA PHE A 22 -12.62 -2.81 -3.70
C PHE A 22 -12.85 -1.44 -3.05
N ILE A 23 -12.15 -0.40 -3.51
CA ILE A 23 -12.29 0.96 -3.00
C ILE A 23 -13.74 1.44 -3.14
N GLU A 24 -14.34 1.27 -4.32
CA GLU A 24 -15.73 1.67 -4.60
C GLU A 24 -16.73 0.96 -3.69
N LYS A 25 -16.58 -0.35 -3.48
CA LYS A 25 -17.48 -1.15 -2.63
C LYS A 25 -17.40 -0.80 -1.14
N ILE A 26 -16.23 -0.37 -0.67
CA ILE A 26 -15.98 -0.16 0.76
C ILE A 26 -16.14 1.31 1.18
N ARG A 27 -16.06 2.26 0.25
CA ARG A 27 -16.23 3.70 0.53
C ARG A 27 -17.52 4.02 1.29
N ASN A 28 -18.62 3.34 0.95
CA ASN A 28 -19.91 3.54 1.61
C ASN A 28 -20.01 2.94 3.02
N LYS A 29 -18.97 2.26 3.52
CA LYS A 29 -18.92 1.66 4.86
C LYS A 29 -18.23 2.57 5.90
N GLY A 30 -18.08 3.87 5.60
CA GLY A 30 -17.49 4.86 6.52
C GLY A 30 -15.97 4.76 6.66
N CYS A 31 -15.30 4.08 5.72
CA CYS A 31 -13.84 4.09 5.62
C CYS A 31 -13.38 5.25 4.74
N SER A 32 -12.20 5.80 5.05
CA SER A 32 -11.55 6.81 4.20
C SER A 32 -10.34 6.18 3.49
N PHE A 33 -10.07 6.66 2.28
CA PHE A 33 -9.00 6.15 1.44
C PHE A 33 -7.93 7.20 1.22
N CYS A 34 -6.69 6.73 1.13
CA CYS A 34 -5.55 7.54 0.70
C CYS A 34 -4.69 6.75 -0.29
N LEU A 35 -3.95 7.47 -1.11
CA LEU A 35 -3.02 6.90 -2.09
C LEU A 35 -1.60 7.43 -1.83
N PRO A 36 -0.56 6.66 -2.20
CA PRO A 36 0.81 7.15 -2.13
C PRO A 36 1.01 8.34 -3.06
N ALA A 37 1.80 9.31 -2.60
CA ALA A 37 2.27 10.45 -3.36
C ALA A 37 3.72 10.74 -2.99
N ILE A 38 4.46 11.39 -3.90
CA ILE A 38 5.85 11.77 -3.66
C ILE A 38 5.92 13.23 -3.21
N LYS A 39 6.60 13.49 -2.09
CA LYS A 39 6.92 14.82 -1.56
C LYS A 39 8.44 14.93 -1.38
N GLY A 40 9.08 15.69 -2.27
CA GLY A 40 10.55 15.68 -2.39
C GLY A 40 11.03 14.30 -2.81
N ASN A 41 11.77 13.61 -1.93
CA ASN A 41 12.28 12.25 -2.14
C ASN A 41 11.59 11.21 -1.25
N LYS A 42 10.51 11.58 -0.55
CA LYS A 42 9.78 10.70 0.37
C LYS A 42 8.41 10.34 -0.19
N MET A 43 7.99 9.11 0.05
CA MET A 43 6.60 8.70 -0.11
C MET A 43 5.81 9.16 1.12
N ILE A 44 4.67 9.79 0.86
CA ILE A 44 3.63 10.13 1.83
C ILE A 44 2.29 9.57 1.35
N PHE A 45 1.27 9.59 2.19
CA PHE A 45 -0.09 9.25 1.78
C PHE A 45 -0.97 10.48 1.79
N ARG A 46 -1.76 10.66 0.74
CA ARG A 46 -2.71 11.77 0.60
C ARG A 46 -4.12 11.26 0.39
N GLN A 47 -5.10 12.00 0.89
CA GLN A 47 -6.52 11.67 0.77
C GLN A 47 -6.92 11.38 -0.68
N TYR A 48 -7.78 10.36 -0.85
CA TYR A 48 -8.27 9.91 -2.14
C TYR A 48 -9.80 9.81 -2.17
N ASP A 49 -10.43 10.85 -2.72
CA ASP A 49 -11.89 10.97 -2.77
C ASP A 49 -12.50 10.47 -4.09
N ASP A 50 -11.95 10.87 -5.22
CA ASP A 50 -12.51 10.58 -6.55
C ASP A 50 -11.37 10.40 -7.57
N PRO A 51 -11.39 9.34 -8.41
CA PRO A 51 -10.43 9.15 -9.50
C PRO A 51 -10.20 10.38 -10.39
N LYS A 52 -11.23 11.22 -10.61
CA LYS A 52 -11.13 12.37 -11.52
C LYS A 52 -10.19 13.48 -11.04
N TYR A 53 -9.86 13.50 -9.74
CA TYR A 53 -8.95 14.49 -9.15
C TYR A 53 -7.49 14.04 -9.17
N LEU A 54 -7.21 12.82 -9.61
CA LEU A 54 -5.85 12.32 -9.69
C LEU A 54 -5.06 13.07 -10.77
N VAL A 55 -3.82 13.40 -10.42
CA VAL A 55 -2.88 14.08 -11.31
C VAL A 55 -1.78 13.11 -11.73
N LYS A 56 -1.29 13.26 -12.96
CA LYS A 56 -0.12 12.51 -13.44
C LYS A 56 1.15 13.06 -12.81
N GLU A 57 1.88 12.20 -12.11
CA GLU A 57 3.23 12.45 -11.61
C GLU A 57 4.28 11.99 -12.63
N LYS A 58 5.56 12.07 -12.23
CA LYS A 58 6.67 11.49 -13.00
C LYS A 58 6.38 10.02 -13.34
N PHE A 59 6.84 9.59 -14.52
CA PHE A 59 6.62 8.24 -15.06
C PHE A 59 5.15 7.87 -15.31
N GLY A 60 4.23 8.85 -15.36
CA GLY A 60 2.83 8.63 -15.73
C GLY A 60 1.97 8.02 -14.63
N ILE A 61 2.49 7.90 -13.41
CA ILE A 61 1.76 7.37 -12.25
C ILE A 61 0.74 8.40 -11.79
N LEU A 62 -0.50 7.95 -11.54
CA LEU A 62 -1.55 8.81 -11.00
C LEU A 62 -1.45 8.89 -9.48
N SER A 63 -1.52 10.11 -8.93
CA SER A 63 -1.52 10.33 -7.48
C SER A 63 -2.45 11.48 -7.07
N PRO A 64 -2.83 11.60 -5.79
CA PRO A 64 -3.60 12.73 -5.29
C PRO A 64 -2.85 14.05 -5.47
N PRO A 65 -3.56 15.17 -5.70
CA PRO A 65 -2.93 16.45 -5.95
C PRO A 65 -2.13 16.94 -4.74
N ARG A 66 -1.16 17.83 -4.98
CA ARG A 66 -0.23 18.30 -3.93
C ARG A 66 -0.90 18.97 -2.73
N HIS A 67 -2.07 19.56 -2.93
CA HIS A 67 -2.86 20.22 -1.89
C HIS A 67 -3.82 19.28 -1.15
N ALA A 68 -3.94 18.01 -1.56
CA ALA A 68 -4.75 17.05 -0.81
C ALA A 68 -4.13 16.78 0.57
N GLN A 69 -5.00 16.58 1.56
CA GLN A 69 -4.61 16.36 2.95
C GLN A 69 -3.66 15.16 3.08
N GLU A 70 -2.60 15.31 3.88
CA GLU A 70 -1.71 14.21 4.25
C GLU A 70 -2.38 13.33 5.32
N ILE A 71 -2.36 12.01 5.11
CA ILE A 71 -3.07 11.04 5.93
C ILE A 71 -2.07 10.04 6.51
N ASN A 72 -2.20 9.76 7.80
CA ASN A 72 -1.55 8.60 8.43
C ASN A 72 -2.54 7.43 8.41
N PRO A 73 -2.30 6.39 7.58
CA PRO A 73 -3.23 5.26 7.46
C PRO A 73 -3.15 4.31 8.66
N ASP A 74 -4.28 3.65 8.95
CA ASP A 74 -4.36 2.55 9.92
C ASP A 74 -4.03 1.20 9.27
N LEU A 75 -4.27 1.10 7.96
CA LEU A 75 -4.02 -0.08 7.13
C LEU A 75 -3.38 0.35 5.82
N ILE A 76 -2.32 -0.34 5.41
CA ILE A 76 -1.66 -0.14 4.11
C ILE A 76 -1.80 -1.42 3.29
N LEU A 77 -2.51 -1.31 2.17
CA LEU A 77 -2.53 -2.31 1.11
C LEU A 77 -1.39 -2.00 0.14
N MET A 78 -0.46 -2.94 -0.03
CA MET A 78 0.75 -2.74 -0.83
C MET A 78 0.76 -3.64 -2.05
N PRO A 79 1.04 -3.11 -3.25
CA PRO A 79 1.40 -3.95 -4.38
C PRO A 79 2.82 -4.48 -4.16
N LEU A 80 3.13 -5.59 -4.82
CA LEU A 80 4.45 -6.23 -4.76
C LEU A 80 4.71 -7.01 -6.05
N VAL A 81 5.98 -7.39 -6.25
CA VAL A 81 6.45 -8.22 -7.35
C VAL A 81 6.53 -9.69 -6.92
N ALA A 82 7.04 -9.94 -5.70
CA ALA A 82 7.11 -11.27 -5.12
C ALA A 82 6.95 -11.23 -3.60
N PHE A 83 6.49 -12.31 -3.00
CA PHE A 83 6.39 -12.50 -1.55
C PHE A 83 6.78 -13.93 -1.16
N ASP A 84 7.16 -14.13 0.09
CA ASP A 84 7.42 -15.48 0.63
C ASP A 84 6.51 -15.81 1.83
N SER A 85 6.58 -17.06 2.28
CA SER A 85 5.79 -17.57 3.42
C SER A 85 6.14 -16.95 4.78
N HIS A 86 7.19 -16.13 4.85
CA HIS A 86 7.55 -15.38 6.03
C HIS A 86 7.03 -13.94 5.97
N GLY A 87 6.31 -13.55 4.92
CA GLY A 87 5.81 -12.19 4.75
C GLY A 87 6.89 -11.19 4.33
N ASN A 88 8.04 -11.67 3.85
CA ASN A 88 8.98 -10.81 3.12
C ASN A 88 8.38 -10.49 1.75
N ARG A 89 8.77 -9.35 1.18
CA ARG A 89 8.27 -8.94 -0.15
C ARG A 89 9.36 -8.24 -0.95
N ILE A 90 9.24 -8.33 -2.26
CA ILE A 90 10.00 -7.54 -3.23
C ILE A 90 9.03 -6.54 -3.87
N GLY A 91 9.33 -5.25 -3.75
CA GLY A 91 8.68 -4.20 -4.54
C GLY A 91 9.48 -3.84 -5.78
N TYR A 92 9.17 -2.71 -6.42
CA TYR A 92 9.89 -2.21 -7.60
C TYR A 92 11.28 -1.59 -7.30
N GLY A 93 11.91 -1.93 -6.16
CA GLY A 93 13.33 -1.64 -5.89
C GLY A 93 13.70 -0.24 -5.39
N LYS A 94 12.75 0.59 -4.93
CA LYS A 94 13.05 1.93 -4.38
C LYS A 94 12.85 2.07 -2.87
N GLY A 95 12.42 1.03 -2.17
CA GLY A 95 12.21 1.05 -0.72
C GLY A 95 11.19 2.08 -0.21
N TYR A 96 10.37 2.67 -1.09
CA TYR A 96 9.49 3.78 -0.70
C TYR A 96 8.51 3.41 0.42
N TYR A 97 7.94 2.21 0.36
CA TYR A 97 7.04 1.73 1.41
C TYR A 97 7.79 1.51 2.73
N ASP A 98 8.95 0.84 2.71
CA ASP A 98 9.72 0.58 3.93
C ASP A 98 10.15 1.89 4.60
N HIS A 99 10.61 2.87 3.83
CA HIS A 99 10.92 4.20 4.35
C HIS A 99 9.69 4.94 4.91
N ALA A 100 8.54 4.88 4.22
CA ALA A 100 7.31 5.52 4.69
C ALA A 100 6.81 4.90 6.01
N ILE A 101 6.84 3.57 6.11
CA ILE A 101 6.41 2.82 7.30
C ILE A 101 7.39 3.03 8.46
N ALA A 102 8.70 3.03 8.21
CA ALA A 102 9.71 3.32 9.22
C ALA A 102 9.51 4.73 9.82
N ASN A 103 9.29 5.74 8.96
CA ASN A 103 9.00 7.11 9.44
C ASN A 103 7.70 7.16 10.24
N ALA A 104 6.63 6.51 9.79
CA ALA A 104 5.37 6.44 10.52
C ALA A 104 5.54 5.81 11.92
N ARG A 105 6.36 4.75 12.03
CA ARG A 105 6.70 4.11 13.31
C ARG A 105 7.47 5.03 14.26
N LEU A 106 8.41 5.82 13.75
CA LEU A 106 9.11 6.84 14.54
C LEU A 106 8.15 7.92 15.08
N GLU A 107 7.07 8.21 14.37
CA GLU A 107 5.99 9.11 14.79
C GLU A 107 4.93 8.44 15.69
N GLY A 108 5.19 7.21 16.17
CA GLY A 108 4.29 6.46 17.04
C GLY A 108 3.06 5.89 16.32
N LYS A 109 3.10 5.75 14.99
CA LYS A 109 2.05 5.09 14.20
C LYS A 109 2.49 3.67 13.83
N ASN A 110 1.58 2.72 13.90
CA ASN A 110 1.86 1.35 13.51
C ASN A 110 0.75 0.81 12.60
N PRO A 111 0.78 1.13 11.29
CA PRO A 111 -0.23 0.64 10.36
C PRO A 111 -0.16 -0.87 10.23
N TYR A 112 -1.33 -1.51 10.08
CA TYR A 112 -1.40 -2.89 9.65
C TYR A 112 -1.00 -2.99 8.17
N LEU A 113 -0.26 -4.04 7.80
CA LEU A 113 0.43 -4.12 6.52
C LEU A 113 -0.05 -5.37 5.79
N VAL A 114 -0.69 -5.18 4.64
CA VAL A 114 -1.22 -6.28 3.84
C VAL A 114 -0.67 -6.16 2.42
N GLY A 115 0.03 -7.20 1.96
CA GLY A 115 0.38 -7.30 0.55
C GLY A 115 -0.83 -7.77 -0.25
N ILE A 116 -1.04 -7.18 -1.42
CA ILE A 116 -2.05 -7.60 -2.39
C ILE A 116 -1.31 -8.17 -3.59
N ALA A 117 -1.49 -9.45 -3.86
CA ALA A 117 -0.70 -10.19 -4.84
C ALA A 117 -1.55 -11.22 -5.59
N PHE A 118 -0.98 -11.75 -6.67
CA PHE A 118 -1.43 -13.01 -7.25
C PHE A 118 -0.67 -14.18 -6.63
N ASP A 119 -1.26 -15.37 -6.64
CA ASP A 119 -0.60 -16.61 -6.18
C ASP A 119 0.74 -16.86 -6.88
N VAL A 120 0.81 -16.53 -8.18
CA VAL A 120 2.03 -16.71 -9.00
C VAL A 120 3.20 -15.85 -8.53
N GLN A 121 2.96 -14.89 -7.63
CA GLN A 121 3.98 -14.01 -7.06
C GLN A 121 4.60 -14.59 -5.79
N GLU A 122 4.12 -15.74 -5.31
CA GLU A 122 4.76 -16.45 -4.21
C GLU A 122 6.09 -17.06 -4.66
N THR A 123 7.10 -16.93 -3.82
CA THR A 123 8.42 -17.55 -4.02
C THR A 123 8.85 -18.29 -2.75
N SER A 124 9.80 -19.22 -2.92
CA SER A 124 10.31 -20.02 -1.80
C SER A 124 11.11 -19.22 -0.79
N TYR A 125 11.82 -18.18 -1.26
CA TYR A 125 12.72 -17.40 -0.42
C TYR A 125 12.99 -16.01 -1.00
N ILE A 126 12.93 -14.99 -0.14
CA ILE A 126 13.41 -13.64 -0.43
C ILE A 126 14.60 -13.33 0.47
N LYS A 127 15.68 -12.85 -0.12
CA LYS A 127 16.81 -12.29 0.64
C LYS A 127 16.37 -10.94 1.22
N VAL A 128 16.44 -10.83 2.54
CA VAL A 128 15.99 -9.67 3.31
C VAL A 128 17.18 -8.78 3.70
N GLU A 129 17.01 -7.46 3.65
CA GLU A 129 17.92 -6.47 4.19
C GLU A 129 17.41 -5.93 5.54
N SER A 130 18.30 -5.33 6.35
CA SER A 130 17.94 -4.83 7.68
C SER A 130 16.89 -3.72 7.69
N THR A 131 16.67 -3.07 6.54
CA THR A 131 15.68 -2.00 6.37
C THR A 131 14.33 -2.52 5.89
N ASP A 132 14.24 -3.78 5.47
CA ASP A 132 13.00 -4.35 4.94
C ASP A 132 11.99 -4.60 6.05
N ILE A 133 10.74 -4.19 5.81
CA ILE A 133 9.67 -4.36 6.79
C ILE A 133 8.76 -5.51 6.36
N ARG A 134 8.65 -6.55 7.18
CA ARG A 134 7.75 -7.68 6.92
C ARG A 134 6.28 -7.24 6.87
N LEU A 135 5.51 -7.91 6.01
CA LEU A 135 4.05 -7.84 5.98
C LEU A 135 3.46 -8.48 7.23
N HIS A 136 2.27 -8.00 7.65
CA HIS A 136 1.47 -8.70 8.66
C HIS A 136 0.57 -9.77 8.01
N ALA A 137 0.18 -9.56 6.75
CA ALA A 137 -0.61 -10.53 5.99
C ALA A 137 -0.40 -10.39 4.48
N ILE A 138 -0.81 -11.43 3.74
CA ILE A 138 -0.93 -11.41 2.28
C ILE A 138 -2.36 -11.79 1.88
N LEU A 139 -2.91 -11.10 0.89
CA LEU A 139 -4.16 -11.46 0.23
C LEU A 139 -3.86 -11.78 -1.24
N THR A 140 -4.23 -13.00 -1.64
CA THR A 140 -4.22 -13.44 -3.04
C THR A 140 -5.63 -13.80 -3.52
N GLU A 141 -5.75 -14.22 -4.76
CA GLU A 141 -7.02 -14.70 -5.33
C GLU A 141 -7.50 -16.02 -4.68
N SER A 142 -6.61 -16.81 -4.08
CA SER A 142 -6.97 -18.09 -3.44
C SER A 142 -7.07 -18.03 -1.93
N ARG A 143 -6.36 -17.11 -1.26
CA ARG A 143 -6.26 -17.13 0.22
C ARG A 143 -5.90 -15.81 0.87
N PHE A 144 -6.01 -15.81 2.20
CA PHE A 144 -5.56 -14.75 3.07
C PHE A 144 -4.73 -15.36 4.21
N ASP A 145 -3.42 -15.12 4.21
CA ASP A 145 -2.50 -15.66 5.21
C ASP A 145 -1.98 -14.55 6.12
N GLN A 146 -1.88 -14.84 7.42
CA GLN A 146 -1.30 -13.95 8.42
C GLN A 146 0.08 -14.46 8.84
N PHE A 147 1.02 -13.54 8.97
CA PHE A 147 2.38 -13.85 9.40
C PHE A 147 2.53 -13.53 10.89
N ASN A 148 3.00 -14.51 11.65
CA ASN A 148 3.38 -14.34 13.05
C ASN A 148 4.74 -13.65 13.19
#